data_AF-A0A7S1HZ36-F1
#
_entry.id   AF-A0A7S1HZ36-F1
#
_cell.length_a   1.000
_cell.length_b   1.000
_cell.length_c   1.000
_cell.angle_alpha   90.00
_cell.angle_beta   90.00
_cell.angle_gamma   90.00
#
_symmetry.space_group_name_H-M   'P 1'
#
loop_
_entity.id
_entity.type
_entity.pdbx_description
1 polymer ?
#
loop_
_entity_poly.entity_id
_entity_poly.type
_entity_poly.pdbx_seq_one_letter_code
_entity_poly.pdbx_strand_id
1 'polypeptide(L)'
;MAEPTLLLLVLLLTSTLLNIFANPHNAHVKLEFVKKQLTATWNSNTTQIVNIGQYYRLGDIIRMGPEYVGMYYGIDGEALKTLYRKRYPDSIATRYMDATNETEDYDTLAKIVKDYRPEIQPEPYALYVHLRLGDVVENSTYTVLQHWASFFPFRGKRFWTNESWAYVYVKPKRYFIRYMEYNKSKVIRLTHRLVGPRGMKKMPCTGKVVILAGHGGRRSGVYKKLVQNLFLASGCEVSLRLAQPVDEDFLLLLRARWYLPTGGGFGRCVQYLRRIFYGEKPHYAGPYYLGVLYVENKERCKNSKHPQICLQMIREYINDSPKGMPGGPEVSSRGWGHSSQELDAV
;
A
#
# COMPACT_ATOMS: atom_id res chain seq x y z
N MET A 1 14.27 -14.28 23.98
CA MET A 1 15.61 -14.82 23.69
C MET A 1 16.29 -13.83 22.76
N ALA A 2 17.39 -13.20 23.16
CA ALA A 2 18.11 -12.29 22.26
C ALA A 2 18.63 -13.10 21.07
N GLU A 3 18.45 -12.59 19.85
CA GLU A 3 19.02 -13.23 18.66
C GLU A 3 20.54 -13.37 18.83
N PRO A 4 21.14 -14.53 18.47
CA PRO A 4 22.59 -14.77 18.58
C PRO A 4 23.45 -13.65 17.97
N THR A 5 22.91 -12.98 16.94
CA THR A 5 23.49 -11.85 16.24
C THR A 5 23.66 -10.60 17.11
N LEU A 6 22.69 -10.30 17.98
CA LEU A 6 22.75 -9.14 18.88
C LEU A 6 23.81 -9.36 19.97
N LEU A 7 23.90 -10.58 20.49
CA LEU A 7 24.89 -10.95 21.50
C LEU A 7 26.32 -10.84 20.93
N LEU A 8 26.54 -11.32 19.71
CA LEU A 8 27.82 -11.19 19.02
C LEU A 8 28.22 -9.73 18.78
N LEU A 9 27.24 -8.87 18.43
CA LEU A 9 27.48 -7.45 18.20
C LEU A 9 27.88 -6.73 19.49
N VAL A 10 27.22 -7.06 20.60
CA VAL A 10 27.54 -6.52 21.93
C VAL A 10 28.95 -6.97 22.36
N LEU A 11 29.31 -8.23 22.16
CA LEU A 11 30.64 -8.75 22.50
C LEU A 11 31.76 -8.12 21.66
N LEU A 12 31.52 -7.88 20.37
CA LEU A 12 32.47 -7.18 19.50
C LEU A 12 32.68 -5.72 19.93
N LEU A 13 31.59 -5.03 20.27
CA LEU A 13 31.65 -3.64 20.74
C LEU A 13 32.38 -3.53 22.09
N THR A 14 32.07 -4.41 23.06
CA THR A 14 32.71 -4.38 24.38
C THR A 14 34.19 -4.73 24.31
N SER A 15 34.57 -5.75 23.55
CA SER A 15 35.98 -6.12 23.32
C SER A 15 36.77 -5.01 22.64
N THR A 16 36.15 -4.29 21.69
CA THR A 16 36.78 -3.16 21.01
C THR A 16 36.98 -1.98 21.96
N LEU A 17 35.97 -1.64 22.76
CA LEU A 17 36.06 -0.57 23.74
C LEU A 17 37.16 -0.86 24.77
N LEU A 18 37.20 -2.07 25.32
CA LEU A 18 38.25 -2.50 26.24
C LEU A 18 39.65 -2.39 25.62
N ASN A 19 39.80 -2.77 24.35
CA ASN A 19 41.05 -2.64 23.61
C ASN A 19 41.46 -1.19 23.31
N ILE A 20 40.50 -0.28 23.15
CA ILE A 20 40.76 1.16 22.97
C ILE A 20 41.29 1.75 24.28
N PHE A 21 40.69 1.39 25.42
CA PHE A 21 41.17 1.83 26.73
C PHE A 21 42.57 1.29 27.07
N ALA A 22 42.88 0.06 26.66
CA ALA A 22 44.18 -0.56 26.92
C ALA A 22 45.31 -0.03 26.03
N ASN A 23 45.03 0.52 24.83
CA ASN A 23 46.07 0.98 23.92
C ASN A 23 45.60 2.17 23.04
N PRO A 24 45.65 3.40 23.58
CA PRO A 24 45.01 4.57 22.96
C PRO A 24 45.72 5.03 21.67
N HIS A 25 47.00 4.73 21.49
CA HIS A 25 47.77 5.15 20.31
C HIS A 25 47.25 4.57 18.99
N ASN A 26 46.46 3.49 19.02
CA ASN A 26 45.86 2.85 17.85
C ASN A 26 44.34 2.96 17.78
N ALA A 27 43.73 3.80 18.63
CA ALA A 27 42.27 3.88 18.77
C ALA A 27 41.57 4.24 17.44
N HIS A 28 42.12 5.17 16.66
CA HIS A 28 41.52 5.61 15.40
C HIS A 28 41.46 4.49 14.35
N VAL A 29 42.55 3.74 14.17
CA VAL A 29 42.62 2.63 13.20
C VAL A 29 41.64 1.52 13.57
N LYS A 30 41.56 1.18 14.86
CA LYS A 30 40.64 0.17 15.37
C LYS A 30 39.17 0.59 15.24
N LEU A 31 38.86 1.86 15.49
CA LEU A 31 37.51 2.40 15.35
C LEU A 31 37.04 2.33 13.88
N GLU A 32 37.90 2.68 12.93
CA GLU A 32 37.58 2.56 11.50
C GLU A 32 37.40 1.10 11.06
N PHE A 33 38.20 0.16 11.58
CA PHE A 33 38.00 -1.26 11.34
C PHE A 33 36.64 -1.76 11.85
N VAL A 34 36.25 -1.38 13.07
CA VAL A 34 34.94 -1.75 13.63
C VAL A 34 33.79 -1.10 12.90
N LYS A 35 33.91 0.17 12.50
CA LYS A 35 32.90 0.81 11.62
C LYS A 35 32.75 0.05 10.31
N LYS A 36 33.85 -0.39 9.69
CA LYS A 36 33.81 -1.18 8.45
C LYS A 36 33.15 -2.55 8.66
N GLN A 37 33.46 -3.24 9.76
CA GLN A 37 32.83 -4.52 10.11
C GLN A 37 31.33 -4.35 10.42
N LEU A 38 30.95 -3.38 11.25
CA LEU A 38 29.55 -3.07 11.55
C LEU A 38 28.78 -2.67 10.29
N THR A 39 29.40 -1.90 9.39
CA THR A 39 28.79 -1.54 8.11
C THR A 39 28.64 -2.76 7.21
N ALA A 40 29.63 -3.66 7.16
CA ALA A 40 29.55 -4.90 6.39
C ALA A 40 28.48 -5.85 6.94
N THR A 41 28.41 -6.04 8.27
CA THR A 41 27.39 -6.85 8.95
C THR A 41 26.00 -6.22 8.82
N TRP A 42 25.90 -4.90 8.96
CA TRP A 42 24.65 -4.17 8.72
C TRP A 42 24.21 -4.34 7.27
N ASN A 43 25.12 -4.20 6.31
CA ASN A 43 24.84 -4.39 4.90
C ASN A 43 24.48 -5.84 4.58
N SER A 44 25.13 -6.85 5.17
CA SER A 44 24.80 -8.26 4.94
C SER A 44 23.45 -8.64 5.54
N ASN A 45 23.15 -8.15 6.75
CA ASN A 45 21.87 -8.41 7.41
C ASN A 45 20.74 -7.62 6.77
N THR A 46 20.97 -6.37 6.35
CA THR A 46 19.99 -5.64 5.53
C THR A 46 19.84 -6.28 4.17
N THR A 47 20.88 -6.82 3.54
CA THR A 47 20.74 -7.58 2.28
C THR A 47 19.95 -8.88 2.49
N GLN A 48 20.13 -9.58 3.61
CA GLN A 48 19.31 -10.75 3.96
C GLN A 48 17.86 -10.37 4.28
N ILE A 49 17.61 -9.34 5.08
CA ILE A 49 16.25 -8.85 5.41
C ILE A 49 15.55 -8.31 4.16
N VAL A 50 16.29 -7.60 3.29
CA VAL A 50 15.83 -7.16 1.97
C VAL A 50 15.51 -8.37 1.09
N ASN A 51 16.30 -9.44 1.13
CA ASN A 51 16.05 -10.66 0.36
C ASN A 51 14.88 -11.50 0.90
N ILE A 52 14.62 -11.52 2.20
CA ILE A 52 13.48 -12.26 2.78
C ILE A 52 12.14 -11.61 2.39
N GLY A 53 12.09 -10.29 2.21
CA GLY A 53 10.88 -9.60 1.71
C GLY A 53 10.75 -9.57 0.19
N GLN A 54 11.84 -9.76 -0.56
CA GLN A 54 11.85 -9.58 -2.02
C GLN A 54 10.94 -10.57 -2.76
N TYR A 55 10.76 -11.77 -2.22
CA TYR A 55 10.00 -12.83 -2.88
C TYR A 55 8.52 -12.88 -2.49
N TYR A 56 8.11 -12.22 -1.39
CA TYR A 56 6.73 -12.28 -0.93
C TYR A 56 5.86 -11.26 -1.67
N ARG A 57 4.96 -11.76 -2.53
CA ARG A 57 4.17 -10.99 -3.49
C ARG A 57 2.69 -11.36 -3.37
N LEU A 58 2.12 -11.29 -2.16
CA LEU A 58 0.73 -11.69 -1.87
C LEU A 58 -0.28 -11.23 -2.94
N GLY A 59 -0.29 -9.93 -3.25
CA GLY A 59 -1.22 -9.36 -4.22
C GLY A 59 -1.00 -9.81 -5.67
N ASP A 60 0.19 -10.27 -6.03
CA ASP A 60 0.47 -10.81 -7.37
C ASP A 60 0.17 -12.31 -7.43
N ILE A 61 0.47 -13.07 -6.36
CA ILE A 61 0.09 -14.49 -6.23
C ILE A 61 -1.42 -14.66 -6.39
N ILE A 62 -2.23 -13.89 -5.64
CA ILE A 62 -3.69 -13.98 -5.73
C ILE A 62 -4.19 -13.65 -7.15
N ARG A 63 -3.59 -12.63 -7.79
CA ARG A 63 -4.15 -12.06 -9.02
C ARG A 63 -3.64 -12.69 -10.31
N MET A 64 -2.46 -13.27 -10.27
CA MET A 64 -1.75 -13.73 -11.46
C MET A 64 -1.27 -15.18 -11.33
N GLY A 65 -1.37 -15.76 -10.14
CA GLY A 65 -0.99 -17.14 -9.89
C GLY A 65 0.53 -17.31 -9.70
N PRO A 66 0.94 -18.48 -9.20
CA PRO A 66 2.35 -18.82 -9.00
C PRO A 66 3.13 -18.93 -10.30
N GLU A 67 2.50 -19.28 -11.43
CA GLU A 67 3.16 -19.41 -12.73
C GLU A 67 3.68 -18.05 -13.21
N TYR A 68 2.84 -17.01 -13.15
CA TYR A 68 3.22 -15.66 -13.54
C TYR A 68 4.31 -15.08 -12.63
N VAL A 69 4.13 -15.26 -11.30
CA VAL A 69 5.10 -14.76 -10.33
C VAL A 69 6.42 -15.52 -10.44
N GLY A 70 6.39 -16.82 -10.75
CA GLY A 70 7.57 -17.64 -10.99
C GLY A 70 8.39 -17.10 -12.15
N MET A 71 7.73 -16.80 -13.27
CA MET A 71 8.35 -16.19 -14.45
C MET A 71 9.08 -14.88 -14.11
N TYR A 72 8.52 -14.05 -13.23
CA TYR A 72 9.17 -12.81 -12.77
C TYR A 72 10.51 -13.07 -12.05
N TYR A 73 10.64 -14.23 -11.39
CA TYR A 73 11.86 -14.66 -10.71
C TYR A 73 12.71 -15.63 -11.52
N GLY A 74 12.33 -15.96 -12.76
CA GLY A 74 13.06 -16.91 -13.60
C GLY A 74 12.98 -18.37 -13.11
N ILE A 75 11.89 -18.74 -12.43
CA ILE A 75 11.61 -20.12 -11.98
C ILE A 75 10.20 -20.53 -12.39
N ASP A 76 9.91 -21.83 -12.46
CA ASP A 76 8.55 -22.29 -12.72
C ASP A 76 7.63 -22.12 -11.49
N GLY A 77 6.33 -22.28 -11.71
CA GLY A 77 5.30 -22.10 -10.67
C GLY A 77 5.42 -23.10 -9.51
N GLU A 78 5.82 -24.35 -9.77
CA GLU A 78 5.96 -25.37 -8.72
C GLU A 78 7.20 -25.13 -7.86
N ALA A 79 8.30 -24.67 -8.48
CA ALA A 79 9.48 -24.21 -7.77
C ALA A 79 9.15 -22.99 -6.88
N LEU A 80 8.31 -22.07 -7.36
CA LEU A 80 7.83 -20.94 -6.56
C LEU A 80 6.94 -21.40 -5.38
N LYS A 81 5.98 -22.30 -5.61
CA LYS A 81 5.15 -22.87 -4.53
C LYS A 81 6.02 -23.53 -3.46
N THR A 82 7.00 -24.34 -3.88
CA THR A 82 7.97 -24.99 -2.98
C THR A 82 8.76 -23.96 -2.18
N LEU A 83 9.22 -22.88 -2.82
CA LEU A 83 9.91 -21.78 -2.15
C LEU A 83 9.03 -21.10 -1.10
N TYR A 84 7.76 -20.83 -1.42
CA TYR A 84 6.80 -20.21 -0.50
C TYR A 84 6.47 -21.11 0.69
N ARG A 85 6.18 -22.40 0.46
CA ARG A 85 5.94 -23.37 1.54
C ARG A 85 7.13 -23.46 2.50
N LYS A 86 8.36 -23.40 1.96
CA LYS A 86 9.59 -23.44 2.75
C LYS A 86 9.86 -22.15 3.53
N ARG A 87 9.68 -20.98 2.90
CA ARG A 87 10.06 -19.68 3.50
C ARG A 87 8.95 -19.02 4.31
N TYR A 88 7.70 -19.26 3.92
CA TYR A 88 6.51 -18.68 4.54
C TYR A 88 5.45 -19.79 4.75
N PRO A 89 5.80 -20.86 5.50
CA PRO A 89 4.80 -21.85 5.89
C PRO A 89 3.70 -21.10 6.64
N ASP A 90 2.45 -21.43 6.37
CA ASP A 90 1.25 -20.77 6.91
C ASP A 90 0.90 -19.37 6.42
N SER A 91 1.70 -18.71 5.58
CA SER A 91 1.32 -17.38 5.05
C SER A 91 0.00 -17.40 4.27
N ILE A 92 -0.67 -16.25 4.15
CA ILE A 92 -1.91 -16.13 3.36
C ILE A 92 -1.65 -16.60 1.92
N ALA A 93 -0.51 -16.22 1.32
CA ALA A 93 -0.17 -16.64 -0.04
C ALA A 93 0.02 -18.15 -0.16
N THR A 94 0.72 -18.79 0.78
CA THR A 94 0.91 -20.24 0.80
C THR A 94 -0.43 -20.96 0.94
N ARG A 95 -1.26 -20.56 1.90
CA ARG A 95 -2.61 -21.14 2.10
C ARG A 95 -3.48 -20.97 0.86
N TYR A 96 -3.39 -19.83 0.18
CA TYR A 96 -4.14 -19.57 -1.05
C TYR A 96 -3.71 -20.52 -2.17
N MET A 97 -2.41 -20.66 -2.42
CA MET A 97 -1.90 -21.58 -3.45
C MET A 97 -2.15 -23.05 -3.16
N ASP A 98 -2.24 -23.43 -1.87
CA ASP A 98 -2.59 -24.80 -1.47
C ASP A 98 -4.11 -25.08 -1.60
N ALA A 99 -4.94 -24.03 -1.49
CA ALA A 99 -6.40 -24.17 -1.54
C ALA A 99 -6.98 -24.07 -2.95
N THR A 100 -6.34 -23.33 -3.86
CA THR A 100 -6.84 -23.11 -5.22
C THR A 100 -5.71 -22.84 -6.22
N ASN A 101 -5.90 -23.29 -7.46
CA ASN A 101 -5.04 -22.92 -8.60
C ASN A 101 -5.64 -21.75 -9.40
N GLU A 102 -6.84 -21.29 -9.05
CA GLU A 102 -7.53 -20.21 -9.74
C GLU A 102 -6.94 -18.84 -9.35
N THR A 103 -6.84 -17.95 -10.33
CA THR A 103 -6.49 -16.55 -10.08
C THR A 103 -7.75 -15.75 -9.71
N GLU A 104 -7.59 -14.78 -8.82
CA GLU A 104 -8.66 -13.90 -8.33
C GLU A 104 -9.86 -14.66 -7.69
N ASP A 105 -9.62 -15.85 -7.10
CA ASP A 105 -10.60 -16.62 -6.30
C ASP A 105 -10.76 -15.98 -4.90
N TYR A 106 -11.49 -14.87 -4.87
CA TYR A 106 -11.69 -14.08 -3.66
C TYR A 106 -12.54 -14.79 -2.61
N ASP A 107 -13.34 -15.79 -2.97
CA ASP A 107 -14.13 -16.57 -2.01
C ASP A 107 -13.21 -17.50 -1.19
N THR A 108 -12.28 -18.19 -1.86
CA THR A 108 -11.24 -18.97 -1.18
C THR A 108 -10.37 -18.07 -0.32
N LEU A 109 -9.94 -16.92 -0.83
CA LEU A 109 -9.17 -15.95 -0.05
C LEU A 109 -9.95 -15.44 1.17
N ALA A 110 -11.25 -15.17 1.03
CA ALA A 110 -12.11 -14.72 2.13
C ALA A 110 -12.18 -15.78 3.25
N LYS A 111 -12.34 -17.06 2.89
CA LYS A 111 -12.31 -18.17 3.87
C LYS A 111 -10.97 -18.20 4.62
N ILE A 112 -9.86 -18.08 3.90
CA ILE A 112 -8.52 -18.09 4.49
C ILE A 112 -8.36 -16.96 5.50
N VAL A 113 -8.67 -15.71 5.11
CA VAL A 113 -8.37 -14.55 5.98
C VAL A 113 -9.34 -14.36 7.13
N LYS A 114 -10.54 -14.97 7.07
CA LYS A 114 -11.54 -14.91 8.14
C LYS A 114 -10.97 -15.46 9.45
N ASP A 115 -10.28 -16.59 9.37
CA ASP A 115 -9.73 -17.29 10.53
C ASP A 115 -8.21 -17.06 10.69
N TYR A 116 -7.58 -16.36 9.75
CA TYR A 116 -6.14 -16.08 9.80
C TYR A 116 -5.83 -14.98 10.82
N ARG A 117 -5.12 -15.36 11.90
CA ARG A 117 -4.60 -14.46 12.94
C ARG A 117 -5.64 -13.43 13.44
N PRO A 118 -6.74 -13.88 14.05
CA PRO A 118 -7.83 -12.99 14.50
C PRO A 118 -7.40 -11.98 15.58
N GLU A 119 -6.27 -12.20 16.25
CA GLU A 119 -5.68 -11.29 17.23
C GLU A 119 -5.17 -9.97 16.62
N ILE A 120 -4.92 -9.94 15.30
CA ILE A 120 -4.51 -8.71 14.62
C ILE A 120 -5.74 -7.83 14.39
N GLN A 121 -5.90 -6.84 15.26
CA GLN A 121 -6.99 -5.88 15.17
C GLN A 121 -6.45 -4.45 14.98
N PRO A 122 -7.03 -3.68 14.07
CA PRO A 122 -6.67 -2.29 13.89
C PRO A 122 -7.24 -1.42 15.01
N GLU A 123 -6.61 -0.27 15.25
CA GLU A 123 -7.14 0.70 16.20
C GLU A 123 -8.50 1.25 15.70
N PRO A 124 -9.57 1.24 16.54
CA PRO A 124 -10.94 1.51 16.07
C PRO A 124 -11.16 2.87 15.39
N TYR A 125 -10.31 3.85 15.72
CA TYR A 125 -10.41 5.23 15.27
C TYR A 125 -9.24 5.67 14.39
N ALA A 126 -8.34 4.75 14.03
CA ALA A 126 -7.19 5.08 13.20
C ALA A 126 -7.52 4.96 11.70
N LEU A 127 -6.97 5.87 10.91
CA LEU A 127 -6.93 5.78 9.46
C LEU A 127 -5.69 4.99 9.03
N TYR A 128 -5.89 3.87 8.36
CA TYR A 128 -4.80 3.06 7.83
C TYR A 128 -4.51 3.46 6.37
N VAL A 129 -3.26 3.82 6.11
CA VAL A 129 -2.76 4.27 4.79
C VAL A 129 -1.62 3.36 4.37
N HIS A 130 -1.82 2.56 3.33
CA HIS A 130 -0.73 1.75 2.77
C HIS A 130 -0.02 2.53 1.68
N LEU A 131 1.27 2.82 1.78
CA LEU A 131 2.01 3.52 0.72
C LEU A 131 2.79 2.52 -0.14
N ARG A 132 2.61 2.62 -1.46
CA ARG A 132 3.47 1.89 -2.41
C ARG A 132 4.79 2.63 -2.57
N LEU A 133 5.82 2.08 -1.93
CA LEU A 133 7.21 2.56 -1.98
C LEU A 133 8.07 1.62 -2.84
N GLY A 134 9.38 1.86 -2.88
CA GLY A 134 10.33 0.98 -3.56
C GLY A 134 10.38 1.27 -5.05
N ASP A 135 10.45 0.21 -5.87
CA ASP A 135 10.58 0.23 -7.33
C ASP A 135 9.69 1.26 -8.02
N VAL A 136 8.45 1.41 -7.58
CA VAL A 136 7.49 2.38 -8.11
C VAL A 136 7.99 3.83 -7.99
N VAL A 137 8.59 4.19 -6.86
CA VAL A 137 9.06 5.57 -6.59
C VAL A 137 10.51 5.73 -7.02
N GLU A 138 11.34 4.71 -6.79
CA GLU A 138 12.76 4.74 -7.13
C GLU A 138 12.97 4.76 -8.65
N ASN A 139 12.29 3.89 -9.39
CA ASN A 139 12.49 3.72 -10.84
C ASN A 139 11.62 4.67 -11.68
N SER A 140 10.91 5.60 -11.04
CA SER A 140 10.16 6.62 -11.75
C SER A 140 11.08 7.58 -12.53
N THR A 141 10.67 7.92 -13.75
CA THR A 141 11.30 9.01 -14.54
C THR A 141 10.99 10.40 -13.94
N TYR A 142 9.93 10.53 -13.16
CA TYR A 142 9.57 11.74 -12.43
C TYR A 142 10.19 11.76 -11.03
N THR A 143 10.52 12.97 -10.57
CA THR A 143 10.95 13.24 -9.19
C THR A 143 9.77 13.07 -8.21
N VAL A 144 10.11 12.88 -6.94
CA VAL A 144 9.11 12.83 -5.86
C VAL A 144 8.28 14.10 -5.78
N LEU A 145 8.90 15.27 -5.96
CA LEU A 145 8.19 16.55 -5.92
C LEU A 145 7.23 16.72 -7.10
N GLN A 146 7.62 16.26 -8.29
CA GLN A 146 6.70 16.21 -9.43
C GLN A 146 5.50 15.33 -9.10
N HIS A 147 5.72 14.08 -8.65
CA HIS A 147 4.62 13.19 -8.24
C HIS A 147 3.70 13.83 -7.20
N TRP A 148 4.30 14.48 -6.20
CA TRP A 148 3.57 15.12 -5.11
C TRP A 148 2.73 16.32 -5.54
N ALA A 149 3.29 17.18 -6.40
CA ALA A 149 2.66 18.40 -6.89
C ALA A 149 1.64 18.14 -8.01
N SER A 150 1.71 16.99 -8.67
CA SER A 150 0.82 16.66 -9.76
C SER A 150 -0.65 16.67 -9.35
N PHE A 151 -1.54 17.01 -10.27
CA PHE A 151 -2.97 16.89 -10.07
C PHE A 151 -3.44 15.42 -10.21
N PHE A 152 -2.77 14.68 -11.11
CA PHE A 152 -3.05 13.28 -11.42
C PHE A 152 -1.84 12.41 -11.11
N PRO A 153 -2.03 11.11 -10.81
CA PRO A 153 -0.91 10.18 -10.87
C PRO A 153 -0.30 10.26 -12.27
N PHE A 154 1.03 10.35 -12.35
CA PHE A 154 1.66 10.28 -13.67
C PHE A 154 1.29 8.96 -14.35
N ARG A 155 1.29 8.98 -15.67
CA ARG A 155 1.35 7.77 -16.48
C ARG A 155 2.75 7.68 -17.03
N GLY A 156 3.23 6.47 -17.19
CA GLY A 156 4.55 6.26 -17.70
C GLY A 156 4.76 4.79 -17.98
N LYS A 157 5.73 4.55 -18.86
CA LYS A 157 6.00 3.23 -19.40
C LYS A 157 6.58 2.35 -18.29
N ARG A 158 6.13 1.11 -18.21
CA ARG A 158 6.84 0.10 -17.43
C ARG A 158 8.21 -0.10 -18.08
N PHE A 159 9.25 -0.31 -17.28
CA PHE A 159 10.58 -0.61 -17.81
C PHE A 159 10.61 -1.91 -18.65
N TRP A 160 9.67 -2.84 -18.41
CA TRP A 160 9.65 -4.17 -19.02
C TRP A 160 8.56 -4.36 -20.08
N THR A 161 7.64 -3.40 -20.23
CA THR A 161 6.58 -3.47 -21.23
C THR A 161 6.39 -2.08 -21.82
N ASN A 162 6.27 -1.94 -23.14
CA ASN A 162 5.95 -0.66 -23.80
C ASN A 162 4.60 -0.05 -23.36
N GLU A 163 3.85 -0.75 -22.51
CA GLU A 163 2.59 -0.32 -21.93
C GLU A 163 2.74 0.73 -20.80
N SER A 164 1.81 1.69 -20.79
CA SER A 164 1.86 2.97 -20.05
C SER A 164 1.13 2.94 -18.69
N TRP A 165 1.21 1.83 -17.94
CA TRP A 165 0.40 1.63 -16.72
C TRP A 165 1.10 1.90 -15.37
N ALA A 166 2.37 2.33 -15.35
CA ALA A 166 3.23 2.10 -14.18
C ALA A 166 3.03 3.03 -12.96
N TYR A 167 2.39 4.21 -13.07
CA TYR A 167 2.51 5.24 -12.02
C TYR A 167 1.20 5.68 -11.34
N VAL A 168 0.13 4.90 -11.49
CA VAL A 168 -1.11 5.08 -10.70
C VAL A 168 -0.90 4.79 -9.19
N TYR A 169 0.29 4.29 -8.82
CA TYR A 169 0.64 3.87 -7.46
C TYR A 169 1.14 5.01 -6.56
N VAL A 170 1.82 6.02 -7.11
CA VAL A 170 2.26 7.18 -6.33
C VAL A 170 1.13 8.19 -6.30
N LYS A 171 0.56 8.42 -5.12
CA LYS A 171 -0.57 9.33 -4.96
C LYS A 171 -0.10 10.78 -4.80
N PRO A 172 -0.66 11.74 -5.56
CA PRO A 172 -0.32 13.16 -5.38
C PRO A 172 -0.87 13.72 -4.07
N LYS A 173 -0.37 14.88 -3.62
CA LYS A 173 -0.85 15.58 -2.42
C LYS A 173 -2.38 15.74 -2.40
N ARG A 174 -2.95 16.14 -3.54
CA ARG A 174 -4.38 16.40 -3.73
C ARG A 174 -5.25 15.18 -3.44
N TYR A 175 -4.73 13.97 -3.68
CA TYR A 175 -5.44 12.72 -3.40
C TYR A 175 -5.75 12.58 -1.91
N PHE A 176 -4.74 12.78 -1.06
CA PHE A 176 -4.87 12.70 0.39
C PHE A 176 -5.75 13.82 0.93
N ILE A 177 -5.59 15.05 0.44
CA ILE A 177 -6.42 16.20 0.84
C ILE A 177 -7.89 15.91 0.57
N ARG A 178 -8.24 15.47 -0.65
CA ARG A 178 -9.62 15.14 -1.00
C ARG A 178 -10.19 14.03 -0.15
N TYR A 179 -9.38 13.01 0.16
CA TYR A 179 -9.83 11.93 1.04
C TYR A 179 -10.14 12.46 2.45
N MET A 180 -9.28 13.31 3.00
CA MET A 180 -9.51 13.95 4.30
C MET A 180 -10.75 14.85 4.28
N GLU A 181 -10.95 15.64 3.22
CA GLU A 181 -12.12 16.51 3.04
C GLU A 181 -13.42 15.72 2.90
N TYR A 182 -13.43 14.66 2.09
CA TYR A 182 -14.60 13.82 1.88
C TYR A 182 -15.00 13.07 3.15
N ASN A 183 -14.02 12.57 3.90
CA ASN A 183 -14.27 11.86 5.14
C ASN A 183 -14.35 12.80 6.34
N LYS A 184 -14.21 14.12 6.14
CA LYS A 184 -14.19 15.09 7.23
C LYS A 184 -15.42 14.93 8.10
N SER A 185 -16.63 14.95 7.54
CA SER A 185 -17.88 14.80 8.30
C SER A 185 -18.02 13.43 9.01
N LYS A 186 -17.45 12.37 8.44
CA LYS A 186 -17.50 11.00 8.99
C LYS A 186 -16.50 10.80 10.13
N VAL A 187 -15.32 11.43 10.03
CA VAL A 187 -14.27 11.42 11.05
C VAL A 187 -14.58 12.40 12.19
N ILE A 188 -15.11 13.59 11.88
CA ILE A 188 -15.54 14.63 12.85
C ILE A 188 -16.59 14.10 13.84
N ARG A 189 -17.58 13.34 13.36
CA ARG A 189 -18.65 12.83 14.23
C ARG A 189 -18.14 11.91 15.32
N LEU A 190 -16.99 11.28 15.14
CA LEU A 190 -16.39 10.39 16.13
C LEU A 190 -15.56 11.14 17.18
N THR A 191 -14.89 12.22 16.81
CA THR A 191 -14.03 12.97 17.73
C THR A 191 -14.79 14.00 18.55
N HIS A 192 -15.93 14.53 18.06
CA HIS A 192 -16.80 15.41 18.84
C HIS A 192 -17.47 14.74 20.04
N ARG A 193 -17.54 13.40 20.10
CA ARG A 193 -18.06 12.70 21.28
C ARG A 193 -17.06 12.63 22.43
N LEU A 194 -15.80 13.03 22.20
CA LEU A 194 -14.71 12.97 23.17
C LEU A 194 -14.20 14.36 23.62
N VAL A 195 -14.71 15.45 23.04
CA VAL A 195 -14.29 16.81 23.38
C VAL A 195 -15.52 17.60 23.83
N GLY A 196 -15.53 17.99 25.12
CA GLY A 196 -16.65 18.65 25.79
C GLY A 196 -17.08 20.02 25.20
N PRO A 197 -18.14 20.62 25.75
CA PRO A 197 -18.98 21.62 25.06
C PRO A 197 -18.37 23.02 24.85
N ARG A 198 -17.07 23.24 25.04
CA ARG A 198 -16.48 24.59 25.02
C ARG A 198 -15.57 24.79 23.81
N GLY A 199 -16.18 25.38 22.78
CA GLY A 199 -15.60 26.17 21.70
C GLY A 199 -14.10 26.00 21.42
N MET A 200 -13.77 25.20 20.41
CA MET A 200 -12.55 25.38 19.64
C MET A 200 -12.86 25.60 18.15
N LYS A 201 -12.60 26.82 17.69
CA LYS A 201 -12.44 27.19 16.28
C LYS A 201 -11.04 26.78 15.83
N LYS A 202 -10.95 25.61 15.20
CA LYS A 202 -9.99 25.12 14.20
C LYS A 202 -10.03 23.61 14.33
N MET A 203 -10.21 22.92 13.22
CA MET A 203 -10.50 21.50 13.28
C MET A 203 -9.31 20.72 12.71
N PRO A 204 -8.37 20.29 13.56
CA PRO A 204 -7.38 19.30 13.19
C PRO A 204 -8.08 17.96 12.98
N CYS A 205 -7.57 17.13 12.08
CA CYS A 205 -7.88 15.72 12.06
C CYS A 205 -7.39 15.12 13.39
N THR A 206 -8.17 15.15 14.47
CA THR A 206 -7.77 14.65 15.79
C THR A 206 -7.67 13.12 15.90
N GLY A 207 -7.54 12.43 14.76
CA GLY A 207 -7.39 10.98 14.68
C GLY A 207 -5.94 10.56 14.48
N LYS A 208 -5.66 9.29 14.75
CA LYS A 208 -4.38 8.65 14.43
C LYS A 208 -4.37 8.20 12.97
N VAL A 209 -3.27 8.42 12.29
CA VAL A 209 -2.99 7.86 10.96
C VAL A 209 -1.86 6.86 11.09
N VAL A 210 -2.12 5.62 10.70
CA VAL A 210 -1.11 4.56 10.64
C VAL A 210 -0.67 4.42 9.19
N ILE A 211 0.59 4.74 8.90
CA ILE A 211 1.17 4.61 7.57
C ILE A 211 1.94 3.30 7.49
N LEU A 212 1.47 2.37 6.66
CA LEU A 212 2.11 1.09 6.38
C LEU A 212 2.95 1.24 5.12
N ALA A 213 4.23 0.95 5.23
CA ALA A 213 5.15 1.15 4.12
C ALA A 213 6.27 0.10 4.14
N GLY A 214 6.55 -0.47 2.95
CA GLY A 214 7.72 -1.32 2.77
C GLY A 214 9.04 -0.55 2.85
N HIS A 215 10.15 -1.27 2.73
CA HIS A 215 11.45 -0.64 2.51
C HIS A 215 11.48 0.07 1.16
N GLY A 216 12.21 1.18 1.10
CA GLY A 216 12.44 1.93 -0.12
C GLY A 216 13.72 2.74 0.00
N GLY A 217 14.22 3.19 -1.16
CA GLY A 217 15.42 4.01 -1.24
C GLY A 217 15.18 5.46 -0.83
N ARG A 218 16.08 6.33 -1.28
CA ARG A 218 16.08 7.76 -0.95
C ARG A 218 14.77 8.43 -1.39
N ARG A 219 14.26 8.12 -2.59
CA ARG A 219 13.05 8.79 -3.12
C ARG A 219 11.80 8.38 -2.34
N SER A 220 11.68 7.10 -1.99
CA SER A 220 10.63 6.56 -1.14
C SER A 220 10.64 7.23 0.24
N GLY A 221 11.81 7.45 0.82
CA GLY A 221 11.98 8.16 2.09
C GLY A 221 11.46 9.60 2.02
N VAL A 222 11.76 10.34 0.93
CA VAL A 222 11.23 11.70 0.72
C VAL A 222 9.71 11.67 0.57
N TYR A 223 9.17 10.78 -0.26
CA TYR A 223 7.73 10.69 -0.50
C TYR A 223 6.95 10.37 0.78
N LYS A 224 7.45 9.40 1.56
CA LYS A 224 6.89 9.05 2.88
C LYS A 224 6.85 10.26 3.82
N LYS A 225 7.94 11.03 3.90
CA LYS A 225 7.99 12.25 4.74
C LYS A 225 6.98 13.31 4.29
N LEU A 226 6.77 13.48 2.98
CA LEU A 226 5.76 14.42 2.46
C LEU A 226 4.35 14.01 2.88
N VAL A 227 4.00 12.72 2.78
CA VAL A 227 2.71 12.19 3.23
C VAL A 227 2.55 12.35 4.75
N GLN A 228 3.56 11.99 5.53
CA GLN A 228 3.56 12.16 6.98
C GLN A 228 3.36 13.63 7.39
N ASN A 229 4.13 14.55 6.80
CA ASN A 229 4.05 15.97 7.08
C ASN A 229 2.67 16.55 6.70
N LEU A 230 2.03 16.05 5.64
CA LEU A 230 0.67 16.46 5.28
C LEU A 230 -0.34 16.13 6.38
N PHE A 231 -0.30 14.91 6.92
CA PHE A 231 -1.21 14.49 7.99
C PHE A 231 -0.89 15.20 9.32
N LEU A 232 0.39 15.34 9.67
CA LEU A 232 0.82 16.12 10.85
C LEU A 232 0.37 17.57 10.77
N ALA A 233 0.55 18.23 9.61
CA ALA A 233 0.11 19.61 9.39
C ALA A 233 -1.43 19.74 9.39
N SER A 234 -2.14 18.65 9.14
CA SER A 234 -3.59 18.55 9.29
C SER A 234 -4.02 18.25 10.74
N GLY A 235 -3.05 18.13 11.66
CA GLY A 235 -3.26 17.90 13.10
C GLY A 235 -3.52 16.45 13.51
N CYS A 236 -3.20 15.48 12.64
CA CYS A 236 -3.22 14.06 13.00
C CYS A 236 -2.04 13.68 13.90
N GLU A 237 -2.25 12.68 14.75
CA GLU A 237 -1.15 11.83 15.21
C GLU A 237 -0.74 10.90 14.06
N VAL A 238 0.56 10.73 13.79
CA VAL A 238 1.03 9.82 12.74
C VAL A 238 1.96 8.77 13.31
N SER A 239 1.58 7.50 13.13
CA SER A 239 2.42 6.34 13.44
C SER A 239 2.93 5.70 12.14
N LEU A 240 4.20 5.31 12.12
CA LEU A 240 4.82 4.64 10.98
C LEU A 240 4.99 3.16 11.29
N ARG A 241 4.46 2.31 10.41
CA ARG A 241 4.63 0.86 10.44
C ARG A 241 5.51 0.47 9.25
N LEU A 242 6.80 0.31 9.51
CA LEU A 242 7.80 0.10 8.46
C LEU A 242 8.21 -1.38 8.38
N ALA A 243 8.17 -1.92 7.17
CA ALA A 243 8.68 -3.25 6.83
C ALA A 243 8.20 -4.37 7.75
N GLN A 244 6.91 -4.31 8.12
CA GLN A 244 6.27 -5.37 8.88
C GLN A 244 5.86 -6.52 7.96
N PRO A 245 5.52 -7.70 8.51
CA PRO A 245 5.07 -8.81 7.69
C PRO A 245 3.85 -8.42 6.85
N VAL A 246 3.93 -8.70 5.55
CA VAL A 246 2.94 -8.26 4.55
C VAL A 246 1.53 -8.77 4.87
N ASP A 247 1.42 -9.97 5.44
CA ASP A 247 0.14 -10.54 5.85
C ASP A 247 -0.50 -9.75 7.00
N GLU A 248 0.28 -9.30 7.98
CA GLU A 248 -0.25 -8.48 9.08
C GLU A 248 -0.75 -7.13 8.56
N ASP A 249 0.03 -6.50 7.67
CA ASP A 249 -0.38 -5.25 7.02
C ASP A 249 -1.65 -5.47 6.18
N PHE A 250 -1.78 -6.62 5.50
CA PHE A 250 -2.98 -6.98 4.75
C PHE A 250 -4.20 -7.08 5.67
N LEU A 251 -4.07 -7.78 6.79
CA LEU A 251 -5.15 -7.94 7.78
C LEU A 251 -5.54 -6.62 8.45
N LEU A 252 -4.56 -5.78 8.82
CA LEU A 252 -4.83 -4.46 9.39
C LEU A 252 -5.65 -3.60 8.43
N LEU A 253 -5.28 -3.57 7.14
CA LEU A 253 -6.02 -2.81 6.13
C LEU A 253 -7.39 -3.39 5.84
N LEU A 254 -7.49 -4.72 5.81
CA LEU A 254 -8.75 -5.43 5.61
C LEU A 254 -9.74 -5.14 6.72
N ARG A 255 -9.30 -5.20 7.98
CA ARG A 255 -10.15 -5.05 9.17
C ARG A 255 -10.34 -3.60 9.60
N ALA A 256 -9.52 -2.66 9.11
CA ALA A 256 -9.56 -1.27 9.55
C ALA A 256 -10.93 -0.66 9.28
N ARG A 257 -11.53 0.04 10.24
CA ARG A 257 -12.74 0.79 9.95
C ARG A 257 -12.50 1.86 8.89
N TRP A 258 -11.33 2.49 8.94
CA TRP A 258 -10.94 3.55 8.03
C TRP A 258 -9.69 3.16 7.27
N TYR A 259 -9.84 2.97 5.96
CA TYR A 259 -8.76 2.56 5.07
C TYR A 259 -8.68 3.49 3.86
N LEU A 260 -7.50 4.06 3.62
CA LEU A 260 -7.21 4.87 2.45
C LEU A 260 -6.45 4.02 1.42
N PRO A 261 -7.13 3.60 0.32
CA PRO A 261 -6.49 2.76 -0.67
C PRO A 261 -5.44 3.52 -1.49
N THR A 262 -4.35 2.86 -1.86
CA THR A 262 -3.35 3.46 -2.77
C THR A 262 -3.17 2.68 -4.08
N GLY A 263 -3.97 1.64 -4.30
CA GLY A 263 -3.97 0.83 -5.52
C GLY A 263 -3.02 -0.38 -5.44
N GLY A 264 -2.59 -0.88 -6.60
CA GLY A 264 -1.79 -2.11 -6.69
C GLY A 264 -2.64 -3.38 -6.71
N GLY A 265 -2.00 -4.53 -6.94
CA GLY A 265 -2.66 -5.83 -6.75
C GLY A 265 -3.07 -6.03 -5.29
N PHE A 266 -2.15 -5.72 -4.37
CA PHE A 266 -2.36 -5.80 -2.92
C PHE A 266 -3.57 -4.96 -2.44
N GLY A 267 -3.60 -3.67 -2.75
CA GLY A 267 -4.70 -2.80 -2.35
C GLY A 267 -6.03 -3.16 -3.01
N ARG A 268 -6.00 -3.70 -4.25
CA ARG A 268 -7.22 -4.23 -4.90
C ARG A 268 -7.77 -5.44 -4.17
N CYS A 269 -6.93 -6.38 -3.75
CA CYS A 269 -7.36 -7.55 -2.98
C CYS A 269 -8.04 -7.13 -1.67
N VAL A 270 -7.45 -6.17 -0.93
CA VAL A 270 -8.08 -5.61 0.27
C VAL A 270 -9.47 -5.04 -0.05
N GLN A 271 -9.59 -4.22 -1.09
CA GLN A 271 -10.88 -3.62 -1.47
C GLN A 271 -11.95 -4.67 -1.82
N TYR A 272 -11.59 -5.73 -2.53
CA TYR A 272 -12.52 -6.81 -2.88
C TYR A 272 -13.00 -7.55 -1.63
N LEU A 273 -12.09 -7.97 -0.76
CA LEU A 273 -12.47 -8.69 0.45
C LEU A 273 -13.32 -7.85 1.41
N ARG A 274 -13.04 -6.54 1.51
CA ARG A 274 -13.88 -5.63 2.32
C ARG A 274 -15.32 -5.58 1.82
N ARG A 275 -15.56 -5.69 0.51
CA ARG A 275 -16.93 -5.79 -0.04
C ARG A 275 -17.60 -7.08 0.42
N ILE A 276 -16.88 -8.20 0.35
CA ILE A 276 -17.39 -9.51 0.76
C ILE A 276 -17.76 -9.49 2.25
N PHE A 277 -16.89 -8.96 3.11
CA PHE A 277 -17.12 -9.01 4.56
C PHE A 277 -18.07 -7.95 5.10
N TYR A 278 -18.05 -6.74 4.54
CA TYR A 278 -18.71 -5.59 5.14
C TYR A 278 -19.81 -5.00 4.25
N GLY A 279 -20.02 -5.55 3.05
CA GLY A 279 -20.88 -4.92 2.04
C GLY A 279 -20.40 -3.52 1.65
N GLU A 280 -19.14 -3.18 1.95
CA GLU A 280 -18.62 -1.84 1.74
C GLU A 280 -18.57 -1.53 0.26
N LYS A 281 -19.34 -0.52 -0.16
CA LYS A 281 -19.11 0.07 -1.48
C LYS A 281 -17.68 0.60 -1.52
N PRO A 282 -16.95 0.40 -2.64
CA PRO A 282 -15.59 0.90 -2.76
C PRO A 282 -15.51 2.38 -2.40
N HIS A 283 -14.75 2.70 -1.35
CA HIS A 283 -14.34 4.06 -1.06
C HIS A 283 -13.34 4.51 -2.11
N TYR A 284 -13.86 4.89 -3.28
CA TYR A 284 -13.09 5.65 -4.25
C TYR A 284 -12.79 6.98 -3.59
N ALA A 285 -11.51 7.25 -3.37
CA ALA A 285 -11.03 8.58 -3.05
C ALA A 285 -11.29 9.50 -4.26
N GLY A 286 -12.55 9.93 -4.35
CA GLY A 286 -13.08 10.91 -5.28
C GLY A 286 -13.35 10.43 -6.71
N PRO A 287 -14.26 11.14 -7.41
CA PRO A 287 -14.69 10.89 -8.79
C PRO A 287 -13.57 10.78 -9.84
N TYR A 288 -12.42 11.35 -9.55
CA TYR A 288 -11.37 11.51 -10.54
C TYR A 288 -10.56 10.25 -10.86
N TYR A 289 -10.50 9.27 -9.95
CA TYR A 289 -9.83 8.00 -10.24
C TYR A 289 -10.65 7.14 -11.20
N LEU A 290 -11.97 7.27 -11.16
CA LEU A 290 -12.88 6.52 -12.01
C LEU A 290 -13.06 7.14 -13.38
N GLY A 291 -12.95 8.46 -13.57
CA GLY A 291 -12.91 9.03 -14.93
C GLY A 291 -11.74 8.49 -15.77
N VAL A 292 -10.59 8.30 -15.14
CA VAL A 292 -9.42 7.65 -15.76
C VAL A 292 -9.62 6.14 -15.95
N LEU A 293 -10.18 5.44 -14.94
CA LEU A 293 -10.51 4.01 -15.06
C LEU A 293 -11.70 3.73 -15.99
N TYR A 294 -12.59 4.68 -16.24
CA TYR A 294 -13.80 4.55 -17.06
C TYR A 294 -13.45 4.43 -18.54
N VAL A 295 -12.53 5.28 -19.00
CA VAL A 295 -11.98 5.18 -20.37
C VAL A 295 -11.17 3.88 -20.53
N GLU A 296 -10.46 3.45 -19.48
CA GLU A 296 -9.57 2.29 -19.53
C GLU A 296 -10.26 0.93 -19.29
N ASN A 297 -11.41 0.88 -18.63
CA ASN A 297 -12.09 -0.36 -18.27
C ASN A 297 -13.41 -0.60 -18.98
N LYS A 298 -13.91 0.27 -19.86
CA LYS A 298 -15.15 -0.04 -20.61
C LYS A 298 -15.01 -1.35 -21.41
N GLU A 299 -13.89 -1.53 -22.12
CA GLU A 299 -13.59 -2.77 -22.85
C GLU A 299 -13.18 -3.93 -21.93
N ARG A 300 -12.46 -3.65 -20.85
CA ARG A 300 -12.02 -4.68 -19.89
C ARG A 300 -13.14 -5.22 -19.01
N CYS A 301 -14.10 -4.38 -18.62
CA CYS A 301 -15.29 -4.77 -17.87
C CYS A 301 -16.14 -5.72 -18.70
N LYS A 302 -16.35 -5.43 -20.00
CA LYS A 302 -17.07 -6.32 -20.93
C LYS A 302 -16.45 -7.72 -20.96
N ASN A 303 -15.13 -7.81 -20.89
CA ASN A 303 -14.37 -9.08 -20.97
C ASN A 303 -14.00 -9.67 -19.60
N SER A 304 -14.50 -9.13 -18.50
CA SER A 304 -14.21 -9.66 -17.17
C SER A 304 -15.12 -10.85 -16.84
N LYS A 305 -14.71 -11.71 -15.90
CA LYS A 305 -15.52 -12.85 -15.41
C LYS A 305 -16.85 -12.39 -14.76
N HIS A 306 -16.91 -11.12 -14.32
CA HIS A 306 -18.08 -10.52 -13.67
C HIS A 306 -18.37 -9.10 -14.23
N PRO A 307 -18.82 -9.01 -15.51
CA PRO A 307 -19.02 -7.73 -16.18
C PRO A 307 -20.10 -6.87 -15.50
N GLN A 308 -21.12 -7.51 -14.95
CA GLN A 308 -22.23 -6.87 -14.25
C GLN A 308 -21.78 -6.12 -13.00
N ILE A 309 -20.88 -6.72 -12.20
CA ILE A 309 -20.31 -6.06 -11.02
C ILE A 309 -19.49 -4.84 -11.46
N CYS A 310 -18.68 -4.99 -12.51
CA CYS A 310 -17.85 -3.92 -13.06
C CYS A 310 -18.68 -2.74 -13.60
N LEU A 311 -19.78 -3.02 -14.32
CA LEU A 311 -20.70 -2.02 -14.86
C LEU A 311 -21.56 -1.36 -13.77
N GLN A 312 -22.02 -2.12 -12.79
CA GLN A 312 -22.75 -1.58 -11.63
C GLN A 312 -21.89 -0.59 -10.85
N MET A 313 -20.60 -0.88 -10.67
CA MET A 313 -19.65 0.04 -10.04
C MET A 313 -19.51 1.37 -10.79
N ILE A 314 -19.60 1.33 -12.12
CA ILE A 314 -19.55 2.53 -12.97
C ILE A 314 -20.85 3.32 -12.83
N ARG A 315 -22.01 2.67 -12.88
CA ARG A 315 -23.34 3.32 -12.77
C ARG A 315 -23.53 3.99 -11.41
N GLU A 316 -23.23 3.28 -10.31
CA GLU A 316 -23.35 3.84 -8.95
C GLU A 316 -22.48 5.08 -8.77
N TYR A 317 -21.29 5.08 -9.39
CA TYR A 317 -20.38 6.23 -9.36
C TYR A 317 -20.90 7.47 -10.11
N ILE A 318 -21.48 7.28 -11.31
CA ILE A 318 -22.07 8.38 -12.08
C ILE A 318 -23.20 9.04 -11.26
N ASN A 319 -23.98 8.23 -10.55
CA ASN A 319 -25.12 8.70 -9.77
C ASN A 319 -24.74 9.36 -8.44
N ASP A 320 -23.66 8.91 -7.78
CA ASP A 320 -23.19 9.45 -6.50
C ASP A 320 -22.27 10.68 -6.61
N SER A 321 -21.90 11.09 -7.83
CA SER A 321 -21.01 12.24 -8.05
C SER A 321 -21.72 13.58 -7.81
N PRO A 322 -21.18 14.49 -6.97
CA PRO A 322 -21.80 15.79 -6.72
C PRO A 322 -21.91 16.61 -8.02
N LYS A 323 -23.13 17.02 -8.38
CA LYS A 323 -23.38 17.94 -9.50
C LYS A 323 -22.64 19.26 -9.22
N GLY A 324 -21.74 19.68 -10.13
CA GLY A 324 -21.06 20.99 -10.07
C GLY A 324 -19.59 21.01 -9.60
N MET A 325 -18.87 19.88 -9.58
CA MET A 325 -17.42 19.93 -9.35
C MET A 325 -16.65 20.47 -10.58
N PRO A 326 -15.67 21.38 -10.40
CA PRO A 326 -14.77 21.78 -11.49
C PRO A 326 -13.98 20.56 -11.98
N GLY A 327 -14.26 20.14 -13.22
CA GLY A 327 -13.68 18.96 -13.84
C GLY A 327 -14.37 17.63 -13.53
N GLY A 328 -15.59 17.63 -12.98
CA GLY A 328 -16.53 16.56 -13.32
C GLY A 328 -16.77 16.59 -14.83
N PRO A 329 -17.22 15.50 -15.47
CA PRO A 329 -17.75 15.60 -16.81
C PRO A 329 -18.95 16.54 -16.72
N GLU A 330 -18.73 17.83 -16.99
CA GLU A 330 -19.75 18.55 -17.72
C GLU A 330 -19.98 17.69 -18.95
N VAL A 331 -21.18 17.13 -19.02
CA VAL A 331 -21.78 16.68 -20.28
C VAL A 331 -21.94 17.96 -21.11
N SER A 332 -20.82 18.57 -21.49
CA SER A 332 -20.79 19.61 -22.48
C SER A 332 -21.02 18.87 -23.78
N SER A 333 -22.12 19.20 -24.41
CA SER A 333 -22.66 18.66 -25.66
C SER A 333 -21.74 18.89 -26.87
N ARG A 334 -20.43 19.07 -26.66
CA ARG A 334 -19.42 19.32 -27.69
C ARG A 334 -18.18 18.49 -27.38
N GLY A 335 -18.25 17.19 -27.65
CA GLY A 335 -17.04 16.37 -27.81
C GLY A 335 -17.13 14.91 -27.38
N TRP A 336 -18.14 14.49 -26.63
CA TRP A 336 -18.32 13.09 -26.21
C TRP A 336 -19.74 12.65 -26.52
N GLY A 337 -19.93 12.04 -27.69
CA GLY A 337 -21.23 11.68 -28.25
C GLY A 337 -21.82 10.40 -27.71
N HIS A 338 -21.96 10.23 -26.39
CA HIS A 338 -22.72 9.12 -25.82
C HIS A 338 -23.69 9.67 -24.76
N SER A 339 -24.98 9.63 -25.09
CA SER A 339 -26.07 10.02 -24.21
C SER A 339 -26.32 8.95 -23.14
N SER A 340 -26.98 9.32 -22.04
CA SER A 340 -27.39 8.39 -20.98
C SER A 340 -28.23 7.21 -21.49
N GLN A 341 -28.81 7.30 -22.69
CA GLN A 341 -29.61 6.23 -23.31
C GLN A 341 -28.77 5.02 -23.75
N GLU A 342 -27.48 5.18 -24.04
CA GLU A 342 -26.62 4.05 -24.38
C GLU A 342 -26.24 3.18 -23.17
N LEU A 343 -26.35 3.73 -21.95
CA LEU A 343 -26.13 2.97 -20.72
C LEU A 343 -27.29 2.03 -20.42
N ASP A 344 -28.49 2.30 -20.92
CA ASP A 344 -29.67 1.44 -20.72
C ASP A 344 -29.79 0.34 -21.79
N ALA A 345 -28.99 0.43 -22.87
CA ALA A 345 -28.97 -0.53 -23.98
C ALA A 345 -27.91 -1.66 -23.83
N VAL A 346 -27.16 -1.68 -22.71
CA VAL A 346 -26.19 -2.71 -22.31
C VAL A 346 -26.58 -3.28 -20.95
#